data_AF-D2R438-F1
#
_entry.id   AF-D2R438-F1
#
_cell.length_a   1.000
_cell.length_b   1.000
_cell.length_c   1.000
_cell.angle_alpha   90.00
_cell.angle_beta   90.00
_cell.angle_gamma   90.00
#
_symmetry.space_group_name_H-M   'P 1'
#
loop_
_entity.id
_entity.type
_entity.pdbx_description
1 polymer ?
#
loop_
_entity_poly.entity_id
_entity_poly.type
_entity_poly.pdbx_seq_one_letter_code
_entity_poly.pdbx_strand_id
1 'polypeptide(L)'
;MIVQFLGNYDNICQIARKVSASSPSKSFTADELAAIIGLSPSKMLEILVDLYHRDWIVCLGTVCSESTNSQAKWSVREHWSLTVDRHYEVLAIEASRYRLLNNVNDPCLFHRSLFQIVDPTVPDFWSHSSEPEEFACNGPMHWHVPGYWERYHDEEVAIRDNFWKFVKERYPATFQERKPLR
;
A
#
# COMPACT_ATOMS: atom_id res chain seq x y z
N MET A 1 3.58 14.22 -9.98
CA MET A 1 3.12 14.46 -8.60
C MET A 1 4.02 13.66 -7.68
N ILE A 2 4.56 14.29 -6.63
CA ILE A 2 5.49 13.66 -5.68
C ILE A 2 4.88 13.73 -4.28
N VAL A 3 4.94 12.60 -3.57
CA VAL A 3 4.43 12.46 -2.21
C VAL A 3 5.51 11.92 -1.29
N GLN A 4 5.54 12.34 -0.02
CA GLN A 4 6.40 11.77 0.99
C GLN A 4 5.59 10.81 1.85
N PHE A 5 6.09 9.58 2.01
CA PHE A 5 5.46 8.60 2.89
C PHE A 5 5.70 8.99 4.35
N LEU A 6 4.65 9.43 5.03
CA LEU A 6 4.72 9.84 6.44
C LEU A 6 4.74 8.62 7.38
N GLY A 7 4.38 7.44 6.88
CA GLY A 7 4.29 6.24 7.73
C GLY A 7 3.22 6.33 8.82
N ASN A 8 2.24 7.23 8.68
CA ASN A 8 1.40 7.71 9.77
C ASN A 8 0.45 6.64 10.35
N TYR A 9 1.03 5.78 11.20
CA TYR A 9 0.61 5.31 12.53
C TYR A 9 1.93 4.89 13.21
N ASP A 10 2.71 5.89 13.66
CA ASP A 10 4.14 5.80 14.02
C ASP A 10 4.53 4.65 14.94
N ASN A 11 3.60 4.11 15.74
CA ASN A 11 3.88 2.99 16.63
C ASN A 11 3.44 1.64 16.06
N ILE A 12 2.26 1.52 15.44
CA ILE A 12 1.66 0.20 15.24
C ILE A 12 2.28 -0.54 14.04
N CYS A 13 2.59 0.12 12.92
CA CYS A 13 3.26 -0.54 11.81
C CYS A 13 4.72 -0.89 12.13
N GLN A 14 5.42 -0.01 12.86
CA GLN A 14 6.80 -0.29 13.30
C GLN A 14 6.84 -1.44 14.29
N ILE A 15 5.87 -1.50 15.20
CA ILE A 15 5.77 -2.57 16.18
C ILE A 15 5.29 -3.86 15.53
N ALA A 16 4.31 -3.84 14.63
CA ALA A 16 3.91 -5.01 13.87
C ALA A 16 5.05 -5.56 13.01
N ARG A 17 5.85 -4.70 12.35
CA ARG A 17 7.08 -5.12 11.65
C ARG A 17 8.14 -5.67 12.60
N LYS A 18 8.37 -5.06 13.76
CA LYS A 18 9.29 -5.60 14.78
C LYS A 18 8.83 -6.96 15.25
N VAL A 19 7.54 -7.15 15.52
CA VAL A 19 6.94 -8.42 15.94
C VAL A 19 7.07 -9.49 14.85
N SER A 20 6.79 -9.14 13.58
CA SER A 20 7.01 -10.03 12.44
C SER A 20 8.48 -10.35 12.16
N ALA A 21 9.42 -9.47 12.53
CA ALA A 21 10.85 -9.71 12.38
C ALA A 21 11.45 -10.53 13.54
N SER A 22 10.87 -10.44 14.74
CA SER A 22 11.35 -11.14 15.94
C SER A 22 10.80 -12.57 16.10
N SER A 23 9.76 -12.95 15.35
CA SER A 23 9.16 -14.28 15.43
C SER A 23 8.88 -14.83 14.01
N PRO A 24 9.31 -16.07 13.67
CA PRO A 24 9.12 -16.66 12.34
C PRO A 24 7.65 -16.86 11.95
N SER A 25 6.71 -16.77 12.90
CA SER A 25 5.30 -16.72 12.57
C SER A 25 4.94 -15.32 12.08
N LYS A 26 4.58 -15.20 10.80
CA LYS A 26 4.12 -13.97 10.11
C LYS A 26 2.86 -13.31 10.73
N SER A 27 2.48 -13.64 11.97
CA SER A 27 1.23 -13.22 12.61
C SER A 27 1.38 -12.94 14.10
N PHE A 28 0.51 -12.09 14.65
CA PHE A 28 0.46 -11.65 16.05
C PHE A 28 -0.98 -11.50 16.56
N THR A 29 -1.16 -11.50 17.88
CA THR A 29 -2.44 -11.24 18.55
C THR A 29 -2.53 -9.81 19.09
N ALA A 30 -3.73 -9.37 19.47
CA ALA A 30 -3.91 -8.06 20.09
C ALA A 30 -3.22 -7.99 21.46
N ASP A 31 -3.24 -9.09 22.22
CA ASP A 31 -2.59 -9.18 23.53
C ASP A 31 -1.05 -9.04 23.42
N GLU A 32 -0.43 -9.71 22.44
CA GLU A 32 1.01 -9.64 22.19
C GLU A 32 1.45 -8.21 21.83
N LEU A 33 0.71 -7.54 20.94
CA LEU A 33 1.01 -6.16 20.58
C LEU A 33 0.72 -5.20 21.72
N ALA A 34 -0.38 -5.36 22.44
CA ALA A 34 -0.73 -4.54 23.59
C ALA A 34 0.39 -4.53 24.65
N ALA A 35 0.96 -5.70 24.95
CA ALA A 35 2.07 -5.85 25.88
C ALA A 35 3.35 -5.12 25.43
N ILE A 36 3.65 -5.13 24.12
CA ILE A 36 4.84 -4.47 23.57
C ILE A 36 4.69 -2.95 23.56
N ILE A 37 3.49 -2.45 23.26
CA ILE A 37 3.20 -1.02 23.08
C ILE A 37 2.82 -0.37 24.42
N GLY A 38 2.51 -1.16 25.45
CA GLY A 38 2.02 -0.65 26.74
C GLY A 38 0.57 -0.14 26.65
N LEU A 39 -0.25 -0.76 25.80
CA LEU A 39 -1.68 -0.47 25.67
C LEU A 39 -2.53 -1.58 26.31
N SER A 40 -3.81 -1.31 26.54
CA SER A 40 -4.75 -2.39 26.88
C SER A 40 -5.09 -3.22 25.64
N PRO A 41 -5.39 -4.52 25.78
CA PRO A 41 -5.82 -5.36 24.67
C PRO A 41 -7.03 -4.82 23.91
N SER A 42 -8.02 -4.26 24.62
CA SER A 42 -9.20 -3.66 24.00
C SER A 42 -8.84 -2.47 23.12
N LYS A 43 -7.91 -1.61 23.58
CA LYS A 43 -7.46 -0.47 22.79
C LYS A 43 -6.65 -0.90 21.57
N MET A 44 -5.85 -1.95 21.71
CA MET A 44 -5.13 -2.56 20.60
C MET A 44 -6.09 -3.14 19.57
N LEU A 45 -7.17 -3.78 20.00
CA LEU A 45 -8.15 -4.36 19.11
C LEU A 45 -8.89 -3.30 18.28
N GLU A 46 -9.28 -2.17 18.87
CA GLU A 46 -9.83 -1.01 18.12
C GLU A 46 -8.88 -0.57 17.01
N ILE A 47 -7.59 -0.50 17.32
CA ILE A 47 -6.55 -0.15 16.34
C ILE A 47 -6.46 -1.22 15.24
N LEU A 48 -6.42 -2.50 15.59
CA LEU A 48 -6.30 -3.59 14.61
C LEU A 48 -7.52 -3.66 13.69
N VAL A 49 -8.72 -3.39 14.20
CA VAL A 49 -9.94 -3.29 13.40
C VAL A 49 -9.88 -2.11 12.44
N ASP A 50 -9.43 -0.93 12.89
CA ASP A 50 -9.20 0.23 12.01
C ASP A 50 -8.16 -0.10 10.92
N LEU A 51 -7.06 -0.75 11.29
CA LEU A 51 -6.03 -1.20 10.34
C LEU A 51 -6.55 -2.25 9.35
N TYR A 52 -7.43 -3.15 9.79
CA TYR A 52 -8.06 -4.15 8.94
C TYR A 52 -9.02 -3.51 7.93
N HIS A 53 -9.89 -2.60 8.38
CA HIS A 53 -10.79 -1.86 7.48
C HIS A 53 -10.04 -0.99 6.47
N ARG A 54 -8.83 -0.55 6.82
CA ARG A 54 -7.95 0.18 5.91
C ARG A 54 -7.12 -0.73 5.00
N ASP A 55 -7.23 -2.05 5.15
CA ASP A 55 -6.53 -3.08 4.37
C ASP A 55 -5.02 -3.21 4.70
N TRP A 56 -4.58 -2.81 5.90
CA TRP A 56 -3.15 -2.80 6.30
C TRP A 56 -2.72 -4.13 6.89
N ILE A 57 -3.65 -4.81 7.54
CA ILE A 57 -3.44 -6.12 8.16
C ILE A 57 -4.57 -7.06 7.72
N VAL A 58 -4.32 -8.35 7.79
CA VAL A 58 -5.34 -9.39 7.59
C VAL A 58 -5.49 -10.18 8.88
N CYS A 59 -6.73 -10.51 9.20
CA CYS A 59 -7.04 -11.41 10.29
C CYS A 59 -7.00 -12.85 9.77
N LEU A 60 -6.12 -13.66 10.34
CA LEU A 60 -5.92 -15.06 10.00
C LEU A 60 -6.86 -15.91 10.88
N GLY A 61 -8.14 -15.96 10.52
CA GLY A 61 -9.17 -16.75 11.23
C GLY A 61 -10.58 -16.57 10.65
N THR A 62 -11.53 -17.42 11.06
CA THR A 62 -12.91 -17.44 10.56
C THR A 62 -13.82 -16.36 11.16
N VAL A 63 -13.34 -15.56 12.11
CA VAL A 63 -14.17 -14.58 12.83
C VAL A 63 -13.43 -13.25 12.88
N CYS A 64 -13.57 -12.46 11.82
CA CYS A 64 -12.86 -11.18 11.69
C CYS A 64 -13.79 -10.01 11.37
N SER A 65 -15.07 -10.26 11.07
CA SER A 65 -15.99 -9.16 10.76
C SER A 65 -16.29 -8.30 11.98
N GLU A 66 -16.27 -8.84 13.20
CA GLU A 66 -16.61 -8.12 14.44
C GLU A 66 -15.97 -8.74 15.71
N SER A 67 -14.85 -9.47 15.61
CA SER A 67 -14.36 -10.23 16.77
C SER A 67 -13.79 -9.31 17.85
N THR A 68 -14.42 -9.32 19.03
CA THR A 68 -13.87 -8.81 20.30
C THR A 68 -12.75 -9.71 20.85
N ASN A 69 -12.25 -10.65 20.04
CA ASN A 69 -11.34 -11.70 20.47
C ASN A 69 -9.89 -11.23 20.34
N SER A 70 -9.28 -10.84 21.45
CA SER A 70 -7.89 -10.40 21.51
C SER A 70 -6.88 -11.47 21.05
N GLN A 71 -7.30 -12.75 21.03
CA GLN A 71 -6.50 -13.90 20.61
C GLN A 71 -6.56 -14.18 19.10
N ALA A 72 -7.36 -13.42 18.33
CA ALA A 72 -7.33 -13.50 16.88
C ALA A 72 -5.91 -13.21 16.36
N LYS A 73 -5.45 -13.99 15.38
CA LYS A 73 -4.16 -13.79 14.75
C LYS A 73 -4.29 -12.79 13.61
N TRP A 74 -3.37 -11.86 13.53
CA TRP A 74 -3.31 -10.79 12.55
C TRP A 74 -1.96 -10.83 11.86
N SER A 75 -1.90 -10.50 10.58
CA SER A 75 -0.67 -10.42 9.81
C SER A 75 -0.61 -9.09 9.07
N VAL A 76 0.57 -8.46 9.06
CA VAL A 76 0.79 -7.28 8.20
C VAL A 76 0.81 -7.76 6.76
N ARG A 77 0.05 -7.08 5.89
CA ARG A 77 0.18 -7.34 4.45
C ARG A 77 1.58 -6.98 4.00
N GLU A 78 2.35 -7.95 3.53
CA GLU A 78 3.77 -7.80 3.12
C GLU A 78 3.98 -6.75 2.01
N HIS A 79 2.93 -6.38 1.28
CA HIS A 79 2.96 -5.40 0.19
C HIS A 79 3.28 -3.96 0.62
N TRP A 80 3.34 -3.69 1.92
CA TRP A 80 3.57 -2.36 2.49
C TRP A 80 5.06 -2.01 2.61
N SER A 81 5.84 -2.32 1.58
CA SER A 81 7.27 -2.05 1.55
C SER A 81 7.54 -0.58 1.18
N LEU A 82 7.04 0.39 1.95
CA LEU A 82 7.44 1.80 1.81
C LEU A 82 8.37 2.20 2.96
N THR A 83 9.33 3.06 2.64
CA THR A 83 10.31 3.66 3.55
C THR A 83 9.77 5.01 4.02
N VAL A 84 9.67 5.17 5.34
CA VAL A 84 9.24 6.43 5.97
C VAL A 84 10.18 7.57 5.56
N ASP A 85 9.62 8.76 5.41
CA ASP A 85 10.28 9.99 4.96
C ASP A 85 10.84 9.95 3.54
N ARG A 86 10.69 8.84 2.82
CA ARG A 86 11.08 8.76 1.41
C ARG A 86 10.03 9.43 0.52
N HIS A 87 10.51 10.11 -0.51
CA HIS A 87 9.68 10.64 -1.59
C HIS A 87 9.38 9.56 -2.63
N TYR A 88 8.14 9.57 -3.11
CA TYR A 88 7.62 8.67 -4.12
C TYR A 88 6.92 9.47 -5.20
N GLU A 89 7.20 9.14 -6.46
CA GLU A 89 6.43 9.65 -7.58
C GLU A 89 5.13 8.87 -7.70
N VAL A 90 4.01 9.60 -7.79
CA VAL A 90 2.70 8.98 -8.00
C VAL A 90 2.53 8.64 -9.45
N LEU A 91 2.19 7.37 -9.72
CA LEU A 91 2.02 6.85 -11.08
C LEU A 91 0.58 6.98 -11.58
N ALA A 92 -0.39 6.82 -10.69
CA ALA A 92 -1.82 7.01 -10.94
C ALA A 92 -2.55 7.26 -9.62
N ILE A 93 -3.78 7.76 -9.72
CA ILE A 93 -4.74 7.88 -8.62
C ILE A 93 -5.96 7.06 -9.00
N GLU A 94 -6.36 6.13 -8.13
CA GLU A 94 -7.56 5.32 -8.32
C GLU A 94 -8.45 5.51 -7.09
N ALA A 95 -9.62 6.11 -7.31
CA ALA A 95 -10.49 6.68 -6.28
C ALA A 95 -9.69 7.61 -5.35
N SER A 96 -9.56 7.23 -4.07
CA SER A 96 -8.81 7.98 -3.04
C SER A 96 -7.42 7.37 -2.73
N ARG A 97 -6.89 6.52 -3.62
CA ARG A 97 -5.62 5.80 -3.42
C ARG A 97 -4.58 6.22 -4.45
N TYR A 98 -3.33 6.31 -4.03
CA TYR A 98 -2.17 6.53 -4.89
C TYR A 98 -1.57 5.21 -5.32
N ARG A 99 -1.32 5.05 -6.62
CA ARG A 99 -0.52 3.96 -7.15
C ARG A 99 0.95 4.35 -7.18
N LEU A 100 1.78 3.59 -6.47
CA LEU A 100 3.22 3.82 -6.32
C LEU A 100 3.98 2.52 -6.53
N LEU A 101 5.25 2.62 -6.93
CA LEU A 101 6.17 1.49 -6.80
C LEU A 101 6.65 1.38 -5.35
N ASN A 102 6.42 0.22 -4.75
CA ASN A 102 6.93 -0.09 -3.42
C ASN A 102 8.44 -0.40 -3.45
N ASN A 103 9.02 -0.83 -2.33
CA ASN A 103 10.46 -1.07 -2.21
C ASN A 103 10.93 -2.32 -2.98
N VAL A 104 10.01 -3.19 -3.38
CA VAL A 104 10.28 -4.33 -4.27
C VAL A 104 9.88 -4.04 -5.72
N ASN A 105 9.67 -2.76 -6.07
CA ASN A 105 9.34 -2.32 -7.43
C ASN A 105 8.00 -2.90 -7.96
N ASP A 106 7.08 -3.24 -7.07
CA ASP A 106 5.73 -3.65 -7.41
C ASP A 106 4.77 -2.45 -7.34
N PRO A 107 3.97 -2.16 -8.39
CA PRO A 107 2.94 -1.12 -8.36
C PRO A 107 1.77 -1.53 -7.46
N CYS A 108 1.61 -0.83 -6.34
CA CYS A 108 0.53 -1.06 -5.38
C CYS A 108 -0.28 0.21 -5.13
N LEU A 109 -1.53 0.04 -4.68
CA LEU A 109 -2.39 1.13 -4.22
C LEU A 109 -2.18 1.40 -2.73
N PHE A 110 -2.01 2.66 -2.38
CA PHE A 110 -1.85 3.13 -1.00
C PHE A 110 -2.85 4.24 -0.70
N HIS A 111 -3.42 4.25 0.50
CA HIS A 111 -4.36 5.30 0.88
C HIS A 111 -3.66 6.66 0.97
N ARG A 112 -4.26 7.72 0.41
CA ARG A 112 -3.63 9.07 0.35
C ARG A 112 -3.27 9.66 1.71
N SER A 113 -3.98 9.27 2.79
CA SER A 113 -3.71 9.75 4.16
C SER A 113 -2.34 9.32 4.72
N LEU A 114 -1.66 8.39 4.06
CA LEU A 114 -0.32 7.94 4.42
C LEU A 114 0.78 8.89 4.01
N PHE A 115 0.44 9.92 3.24
CA PHE A 115 1.41 10.76 2.58
C PHE A 115 1.11 12.23 2.81
N GLN A 116 2.18 13.03 2.75
CA GLN A 116 2.06 14.44 2.44
C GLN A 116 2.43 14.69 0.98
N ILE A 117 1.73 15.61 0.33
CA ILE A 117 2.07 16.03 -1.03
C ILE A 117 3.27 16.98 -0.95
N VAL A 118 4.35 16.62 -1.62
CA VAL A 118 5.58 17.44 -1.72
C VAL A 118 5.55 18.28 -3.00
N ASP A 119 5.05 17.70 -4.09
CA ASP A 119 4.85 18.39 -5.36
C ASP A 119 3.49 17.96 -5.96
N PRO A 120 2.50 18.88 -6.02
CA PRO A 120 1.17 18.57 -6.54
C PRO A 120 1.10 18.52 -8.07
N THR A 121 2.20 18.78 -8.79
CA THR A 121 2.21 18.86 -10.27
C THR A 121 1.77 17.54 -10.89
N VAL A 122 0.62 17.54 -11.57
CA VAL A 122 0.09 16.36 -12.28
C VAL A 122 0.74 16.28 -13.66
N PRO A 123 1.20 15.10 -14.10
CA PRO A 123 1.74 14.95 -15.45
C PRO A 123 0.70 15.24 -16.54
N ASP A 124 1.13 15.91 -17.61
CA ASP A 124 0.28 16.32 -18.74
C ASP A 124 -0.32 15.13 -19.51
N PHE A 125 0.37 13.98 -19.50
CA PHE A 125 -0.08 12.74 -20.14
C PHE A 125 -1.12 11.97 -19.32
N TRP A 126 -1.51 12.45 -18.14
CA TRP A 126 -2.58 11.83 -17.37
C TRP A 126 -3.95 12.14 -17.99
N SER A 127 -4.73 11.08 -18.16
CA SER A 127 -6.15 11.17 -18.45
C SER A 127 -6.95 11.12 -17.15
N HIS A 128 -8.07 11.83 -17.12
CA HIS A 128 -9.01 11.83 -16.01
C HIS A 128 -10.25 11.03 -16.42
N SER A 129 -10.73 10.12 -15.59
CA SER A 129 -12.03 9.50 -15.83
C SER A 129 -13.15 10.48 -15.48
N SER A 130 -14.27 10.36 -16.21
CA SER A 130 -15.50 11.13 -15.95
C SER A 130 -16.41 10.48 -14.90
N GLU A 131 -15.93 9.43 -14.23
CA GLU A 131 -16.69 8.68 -13.23
C GLU A 131 -16.81 9.47 -11.91
N PRO A 132 -17.79 9.14 -11.04
CA PRO A 132 -17.86 9.68 -9.69
C PRO A 132 -16.54 9.48 -8.92
N GLU A 133 -16.23 10.34 -7.95
CA GLU A 133 -14.94 10.36 -7.23
C GLU A 133 -14.53 8.99 -6.65
N GLU A 134 -15.51 8.20 -6.19
CA GLU A 134 -15.31 6.86 -5.66
C GLU A 134 -14.85 5.81 -6.70
N PHE A 135 -15.00 6.12 -7.99
CA PHE A 135 -14.58 5.31 -9.14
C PHE A 135 -13.62 6.07 -10.06
N ALA A 136 -13.21 7.28 -9.68
CA ALA A 136 -12.39 8.14 -10.54
C ALA A 136 -10.97 7.58 -10.68
N CYS A 137 -10.48 7.46 -11.91
CA CYS A 137 -9.12 7.04 -12.20
C CYS A 137 -8.40 8.17 -12.93
N ASN A 138 -7.25 8.59 -12.40
CA ASN A 138 -6.38 9.59 -12.99
C ASN A 138 -5.00 8.99 -13.23
N GLY A 139 -4.54 9.00 -14.47
CA GLY A 139 -3.28 8.36 -14.84
C GLY A 139 -3.20 8.07 -16.33
N PRO A 140 -2.18 7.30 -16.73
CA PRO A 140 -2.04 6.83 -18.11
C PRO A 140 -3.29 6.08 -18.56
N MET A 141 -3.91 6.54 -19.66
CA MET A 141 -5.19 6.01 -20.16
C MET A 141 -5.21 4.49 -20.34
N HIS A 142 -4.10 3.89 -20.79
CA HIS A 142 -4.01 2.45 -21.03
C HIS A 142 -4.00 1.61 -19.75
N TRP A 143 -3.74 2.21 -18.58
CA TRP A 143 -3.85 1.52 -17.28
C TRP A 143 -5.29 1.46 -16.76
N HIS A 144 -6.21 2.23 -17.35
CA HIS A 144 -7.62 2.21 -16.99
C HIS A 144 -8.39 1.06 -17.67
N VAL A 145 -7.73 0.29 -18.54
CA VAL A 145 -8.35 -0.87 -19.19
C VAL A 145 -8.66 -1.92 -18.12
N PRO A 146 -9.93 -2.40 -18.02
CA PRO A 146 -10.28 -3.45 -17.06
C PRO A 146 -9.38 -4.67 -17.20
N GLY A 147 -8.88 -5.20 -16.08
CA GLY A 147 -7.96 -6.34 -16.07
C GLY A 147 -6.48 -5.98 -16.26
N TYR A 148 -6.11 -4.71 -16.49
CA TYR A 148 -4.70 -4.35 -16.72
C TYR A 148 -3.81 -4.71 -15.52
N TRP A 149 -4.23 -4.35 -14.31
CA TRP A 149 -3.44 -4.58 -13.10
C TRP A 149 -3.46 -6.05 -12.66
N GLU A 150 -4.60 -6.73 -12.81
CA GLU A 150 -4.72 -8.16 -12.58
C GLU A 150 -3.73 -8.92 -13.47
N ARG A 151 -3.70 -8.63 -14.77
CA ARG A 151 -2.74 -9.25 -15.71
C ARG A 151 -1.29 -8.86 -15.41
N TYR A 152 -1.04 -7.66 -14.91
CA TYR A 152 0.29 -7.26 -14.44
C TYR A 152 0.74 -8.14 -13.25
N HIS A 153 -0.15 -8.32 -12.26
CA HIS A 153 0.12 -9.10 -11.04
C HIS A 153 0.12 -10.61 -11.27
N ASP A 154 -0.62 -11.10 -12.28
CA ASP A 154 -0.56 -12.48 -12.80
C ASP A 154 0.71 -12.74 -13.64
N GLU A 155 1.63 -11.79 -13.67
CA GLU A 155 2.93 -11.87 -14.32
C GLU A 155 2.90 -12.03 -15.85
N GLU A 156 1.85 -11.52 -16.50
CA GLU A 156 1.81 -11.54 -17.96
C GLU A 156 2.93 -10.67 -18.56
N VAL A 157 3.89 -11.33 -19.21
CA VAL A 157 5.13 -10.73 -19.74
C VAL A 157 4.85 -9.48 -20.57
N ALA A 158 3.91 -9.55 -21.51
CA ALA A 158 3.58 -8.42 -22.39
C ALA A 158 3.07 -7.20 -21.61
N ILE A 159 2.33 -7.40 -20.52
CA ILE A 159 1.82 -6.31 -19.69
C ILE A 159 2.95 -5.69 -18.85
N ARG A 160 3.81 -6.52 -18.24
CA ARG A 160 4.96 -6.04 -17.45
C ARG A 160 5.98 -5.30 -18.31
N ASP A 161 6.28 -5.80 -19.51
CA ASP A 161 7.19 -5.15 -20.45
C ASP A 161 6.64 -3.79 -20.89
N ASN A 162 5.35 -3.72 -21.23
CA ASN A 162 4.70 -2.47 -21.59
C ASN A 162 4.68 -1.47 -20.42
N PHE A 163 4.40 -1.94 -19.20
CA PHE A 163 4.46 -1.11 -18.00
C PHE A 163 5.86 -0.49 -17.83
N TRP A 164 6.91 -1.31 -17.82
CA TRP A 164 8.27 -0.82 -17.57
C TRP A 164 8.81 0.04 -18.71
N LYS A 165 8.43 -0.25 -19.96
CA LYS A 165 8.70 0.63 -21.09
C LYS A 165 8.07 1.99 -20.90
N PHE A 166 6.79 2.04 -20.50
CA PHE A 166 6.09 3.28 -20.22
C PHE A 166 6.72 4.05 -19.05
N VAL A 167 7.06 3.36 -17.95
CA VAL A 167 7.71 3.97 -16.78
C VAL A 167 9.06 4.58 -17.17
N LYS A 168 9.86 3.90 -18.01
CA LYS A 168 11.11 4.45 -18.54
C LYS A 168 10.91 5.73 -19.35
N GLU A 169 9.88 5.76 -20.19
CA GLU A 169 9.61 6.87 -21.11
C GLU A 169 8.98 8.09 -20.40
N ARG A 170 8.10 7.85 -19.41
CA ARG A 170 7.24 8.89 -18.83
C ARG A 170 7.54 9.24 -17.37
N TYR A 171 8.25 8.36 -16.66
CA TYR A 171 8.67 8.55 -15.27
C TYR A 171 10.18 8.28 -15.12
N PRO A 172 11.04 9.06 -15.82
CA PRO A 172 12.46 8.73 -15.93
C PRO A 172 13.19 8.74 -14.58
N ALA A 173 12.84 9.64 -13.66
CA ALA A 173 13.43 9.66 -12.31
C ALA A 173 13.11 8.36 -11.55
N THR A 174 11.83 7.97 -11.53
CA THR A 174 11.39 6.69 -10.96
C THR A 174 12.11 5.51 -11.60
N PHE A 175 12.23 5.47 -12.92
CA PHE A 175 12.91 4.36 -13.63
C PHE A 175 14.42 4.28 -13.33
N GLN A 176 15.09 5.41 -13.07
CA GLN A 176 16.51 5.36 -12.67
C GLN A 176 16.68 4.73 -11.28
N GLU A 177 15.77 5.04 -10.36
CA GLU A 177 15.78 4.49 -9.00
C GLU A 177 15.25 3.05 -8.91
N ARG A 178 14.31 2.69 -9.80
CA ARG A 178 13.51 1.48 -9.75
C ARG A 178 13.70 0.70 -11.05
N LYS A 179 14.10 -0.56 -10.96
CA LYS A 179 14.33 -1.40 -12.15
C LYS A 179 13.43 -2.63 -12.13
N PRO A 180 13.02 -3.14 -13.31
CA PRO A 180 12.31 -4.40 -13.39
C PRO A 180 13.13 -5.48 -12.67
N LEU A 181 12.48 -6.23 -11.78
CA LEU A 181 13.05 -7.43 -11.20
C LEU A 181 13.14 -8.48 -12.32
N ARG A 182 14.34 -9.03 -12.51
CA ARG A 182 14.58 -10.14 -13.45
C ARG A 182 14.21 -11.47 -12.83
#